data_AF-A0A5N7AI46-F1
#
_entry.id   AF-A0A5N7AI46-F1
#
_cell.length_a   1.000
_cell.length_b   1.000
_cell.length_c   1.000
_cell.angle_alpha   90.00
_cell.angle_beta   90.00
_cell.angle_gamma   90.00
#
_symmetry.space_group_name_H-M   'P 1'
#
loop_
_entity.id
_entity.type
_entity.pdbx_description
1 polymer ?
#
loop_
_entity_poly.entity_id
_entity_poly.type
_entity_poly.pdbx_seq_one_letter_code
_entity_poly.pdbx_strand_id
1 'polypeptide(L)'
;MATEVLITINSLGNVACFNVDPVISATTEIPLDDIRQALSTHVFVFRDPNELKKIFENTIPENVETRNGMRKLRLRILRPISSKQLTLEEKYGSIKGPNMSILEKRWRTACKAIPKKHEIEEIIFDMSCGQEIELLHISTFLQHISTTMSLKARGTFHCQVQGCDSKSVEWLKKSLVGVCAS
;
A
#
# COMPACT_ATOMS: atom_id res chain seq x y z
N MET A 1 -18.66 4.33 -5.60
CA MET A 1 -17.21 4.07 -5.72
C MET A 1 -16.53 4.69 -4.51
N ALA A 2 -15.56 4.02 -3.89
CA ALA A 2 -14.82 4.61 -2.78
C ALA A 2 -13.86 5.69 -3.32
N THR A 3 -13.79 6.84 -2.64
CA THR A 3 -12.90 7.93 -3.03
C THR A 3 -11.46 7.58 -2.68
N GLU A 4 -10.55 7.71 -3.64
CA GLU A 4 -9.13 7.42 -3.44
C GLU A 4 -8.35 8.67 -3.07
N VAL A 5 -7.66 8.59 -1.93
CA VAL A 5 -6.86 9.69 -1.40
C VAL A 5 -5.41 9.26 -1.38
N LEU A 6 -4.58 9.89 -2.20
CA LEU A 6 -3.13 9.76 -2.12
C LEU A 6 -2.63 10.51 -0.89
N ILE A 7 -1.87 9.79 -0.06
CA ILE A 7 -1.19 10.35 1.10
C ILE A 7 0.27 10.60 0.75
N THR A 8 0.73 11.83 0.95
CA THR A 8 2.16 12.16 0.96
C THR A 8 2.53 12.86 2.26
N ILE A 9 3.80 12.76 2.65
CA ILE A 9 4.28 13.33 3.91
C ILE A 9 5.57 14.07 3.66
N ASN A 10 5.55 15.37 3.92
CA ASN A 10 6.70 16.22 3.70
C ASN A 10 7.82 15.95 4.73
N SER A 11 8.94 16.68 4.59
CA SER A 11 10.10 16.55 5.49
C SER A 11 9.78 16.96 6.93
N LEU A 12 8.76 17.80 7.13
CA LEU A 12 8.30 18.29 8.44
C LEU A 12 7.30 17.33 9.10
N GLY A 13 6.87 16.26 8.42
CA GLY A 13 5.91 15.30 8.94
C GLY A 13 4.45 15.70 8.75
N ASN A 14 4.17 16.76 7.99
CA ASN A 14 2.80 17.15 7.68
C ASN A 14 2.25 16.24 6.58
N VAL A 15 1.01 15.77 6.80
CA VAL A 15 0.28 14.95 5.84
C VAL A 15 -0.36 15.86 4.82
N ALA A 16 -0.10 15.60 3.53
CA ALA A 16 -0.81 16.20 2.42
C ALA A 16 -1.65 15.13 1.74
N CYS A 17 -2.89 15.49 1.41
CA CYS A 17 -3.87 14.57 0.83
C CYS A 17 -4.24 15.04 -0.57
N PHE A 18 -4.32 14.11 -1.52
CA PHE A 18 -4.67 14.43 -2.89
C PHE A 18 -5.72 13.47 -3.42
N ASN A 19 -6.70 13.99 -4.17
CA ASN A 19 -7.60 13.15 -4.94
C ASN A 19 -6.79 12.48 -6.06
N VAL A 20 -6.95 11.18 -6.21
CA VAL A 20 -6.38 10.46 -7.35
C VAL A 20 -7.42 10.44 -8.46
N ASP A 21 -7.24 11.28 -9.49
CA ASP A 21 -8.04 11.16 -10.70
C ASP A 21 -7.53 9.95 -11.51
N PRO A 22 -8.38 8.92 -11.74
CA PRO A 22 -7.98 7.73 -12.48
C PRO A 22 -7.74 7.98 -13.98
N VAL A 23 -8.20 9.09 -14.54
CA VAL A 23 -8.16 9.38 -15.98
C VAL A 23 -6.94 10.22 -16.37
N ILE A 24 -6.57 11.21 -15.54
CA ILE A 24 -5.60 12.25 -15.95
C ILE A 24 -4.28 12.19 -15.17
N SER A 25 -4.15 11.29 -14.18
CA SER A 25 -3.02 11.26 -13.23
C SER A 25 -2.77 12.60 -12.49
N ALA A 26 -3.70 13.55 -12.59
CA ALA A 26 -3.66 14.81 -11.89
C ALA A 26 -4.04 14.57 -10.42
N THR A 27 -3.32 15.24 -9.53
CA THR A 27 -3.56 15.19 -8.09
C THR A 27 -3.98 16.57 -7.63
N THR A 28 -5.24 16.71 -7.22
CA THR A 28 -5.75 17.93 -6.61
C THR A 28 -5.64 17.79 -5.10
N GLU A 29 -4.99 18.77 -4.45
CA GLU A 29 -4.87 18.79 -2.99
C GLU A 29 -6.25 18.93 -2.34
N ILE A 30 -6.48 18.16 -1.29
CA ILE A 30 -7.71 18.17 -0.50
C ILE A 30 -7.34 18.57 0.92
N PRO A 31 -8.06 19.51 1.54
CA PRO A 31 -7.95 19.78 2.96
C PRO A 31 -8.13 18.51 3.79
N LEU A 32 -7.25 18.30 4.77
CA LEU A 32 -7.32 17.11 5.64
C LEU A 32 -8.67 17.01 6.37
N ASP A 33 -9.27 18.15 6.72
CA ASP A 33 -10.55 18.22 7.43
C ASP A 33 -11.73 17.68 6.60
N ASP A 34 -11.69 17.80 5.27
CA ASP A 34 -12.73 17.25 4.39
C ASP A 34 -12.70 15.71 4.38
N ILE A 35 -11.51 15.13 4.50
CA ILE A 35 -11.31 13.67 4.54
C ILE A 35 -11.69 13.11 5.91
N ARG A 36 -11.46 13.88 6.99
CA ARG A 36 -11.76 13.49 8.38
C ARG A 36 -13.24 13.21 8.63
N GLN A 37 -14.13 13.90 7.91
CA GLN A 37 -15.58 13.69 8.04
C GLN A 37 -16.03 12.28 7.62
N ALA A 38 -15.24 11.57 6.80
CA ALA A 38 -15.61 10.26 6.27
C ALA A 38 -14.41 9.33 6.07
N LEU A 39 -13.50 9.22 7.05
CA LEU A 39 -12.26 8.43 6.92
C LEU A 39 -12.50 6.97 6.49
N SER A 40 -13.57 6.34 6.96
CA SER A 40 -13.88 4.93 6.63
C SER A 40 -14.35 4.72 5.19
N THR A 41 -14.81 5.76 4.49
CA THR A 41 -15.31 5.64 3.11
C THR A 41 -14.21 5.81 2.07
N HIS A 42 -13.02 6.25 2.48
CA HIS A 42 -11.89 6.50 1.61
C HIS A 42 -10.96 5.29 1.51
N VAL A 43 -10.30 5.16 0.36
CA VAL A 43 -9.16 4.26 0.17
C VAL A 43 -7.89 5.10 0.19
N PHE A 44 -7.05 4.89 1.20
CA PHE A 44 -5.81 5.64 1.36
C PHE A 44 -4.69 5.00 0.56
N VAL A 45 -4.19 5.72 -0.44
CA VAL A 45 -3.19 5.26 -1.39
C VAL A 45 -1.80 5.69 -0.93
N PHE A 46 -0.89 4.72 -0.83
CA PHE A 46 0.53 4.95 -0.52
C PHE A 46 1.41 4.52 -1.69
N ARG A 47 2.29 5.43 -2.14
CA ARG A 47 3.25 5.19 -3.22
C ARG A 47 4.65 4.90 -2.70
N ASP A 48 5.03 5.50 -1.58
CA ASP A 48 6.29 5.24 -0.90
C ASP A 48 6.06 4.54 0.46
N PRO A 49 6.72 3.41 0.75
CA PRO A 49 6.69 2.80 2.09
C PRO A 49 7.10 3.77 3.22
N ASN A 50 7.95 4.76 2.95
CA ASN A 50 8.33 5.75 3.96
C ASN A 50 7.16 6.65 4.37
N GLU A 51 6.24 6.97 3.45
CA GLU A 51 5.04 7.75 3.76
C GLU A 51 4.13 6.95 4.69
N LEU A 52 3.90 5.66 4.36
CA LEU A 52 3.15 4.75 5.22
C LEU A 52 3.82 4.63 6.61
N LYS A 53 5.14 4.46 6.67
CA LYS A 53 5.86 4.39 7.95
C LYS A 53 5.68 5.67 8.76
N LYS A 54 5.92 6.83 8.14
CA LYS A 54 5.87 8.14 8.80
C LYS A 54 4.49 8.45 9.35
N ILE A 55 3.39 8.16 8.65
CA ILE A 55 2.03 8.42 9.18
C ILE A 55 1.75 7.59 10.43
N PHE A 56 2.21 6.34 10.46
CA PHE A 56 2.01 5.46 11.61
C PHE A 56 2.99 5.71 12.76
N GLU A 57 4.11 6.38 12.53
CA GLU A 57 5.04 6.84 13.58
C GLU A 57 4.73 8.27 14.07
N ASN A 58 3.92 9.03 13.33
CA ASN A 58 3.63 10.43 13.64
C ASN A 58 2.90 10.57 14.98
N THR A 59 3.28 11.56 15.78
CA THR A 59 2.65 11.83 17.09
C THR A 59 1.81 13.10 17.10
N ILE A 60 1.76 13.85 15.99
CA ILE A 60 0.93 15.06 15.84
C ILE A 60 -0.56 14.63 15.92
N PRO A 61 -1.37 15.24 16.83
CA PRO A 61 -2.74 14.79 17.09
C PRO A 61 -3.63 14.63 15.86
N GLU A 62 -3.58 15.57 14.92
CA GLU A 62 -4.37 15.54 13.67
C GLU A 62 -4.04 14.32 12.80
N ASN A 63 -2.76 13.95 12.73
CA ASN A 63 -2.29 12.77 12.01
C ASN A 63 -2.66 11.47 12.75
N VAL A 64 -2.72 11.52 14.08
CA VAL A 64 -3.16 10.38 14.91
C VAL A 64 -4.63 10.07 14.66
N GLU A 65 -5.49 11.08 14.57
CA GLU A 65 -6.90 10.87 14.23
C GLU A 65 -7.05 10.28 12.83
N THR A 66 -6.38 10.89 11.85
CA THR A 66 -6.41 10.44 10.45
C THR A 66 -5.98 8.99 10.31
N ARG A 67 -4.83 8.60 10.88
CA ARG A 67 -4.33 7.21 10.79
C ARG A 67 -5.27 6.23 11.47
N ASN A 68 -5.83 6.58 12.64
CA ASN A 68 -6.72 5.71 13.40
C ASN A 68 -8.07 5.50 12.69
N GLY A 69 -8.48 6.46 11.86
CA GLY A 69 -9.68 6.36 11.03
C GLY A 69 -9.49 5.58 9.72
N MET A 70 -8.26 5.24 9.33
CA MET A 70 -8.02 4.46 8.11
C MET A 70 -8.61 3.05 8.22
N ARG A 71 -9.42 2.67 7.24
CA ARG A 71 -10.01 1.31 7.13
C ARG A 71 -9.46 0.54 5.92
N LYS A 72 -9.22 1.24 4.81
CA LYS A 72 -8.80 0.65 3.54
C LYS A 72 -7.53 1.29 3.04
N LEU A 73 -6.50 0.47 2.78
CA LEU A 73 -5.24 0.95 2.22
C LEU A 73 -5.05 0.39 0.81
N ARG A 74 -4.51 1.20 -0.09
CA ARG A 74 -3.95 0.74 -1.37
C ARG A 74 -2.45 0.99 -1.39
N LEU A 75 -1.68 -0.08 -1.56
CA LEU A 75 -0.22 -0.01 -1.61
C LEU A 75 0.23 -0.18 -3.07
N ARG A 76 0.79 0.87 -3.68
CA ARG A 76 1.41 0.76 -5.02
C ARG A 76 2.79 0.12 -4.89
N ILE A 77 2.79 -1.20 -4.72
CA ILE A 77 3.91 -1.93 -4.12
C ILE A 77 5.19 -1.85 -4.95
N LEU A 78 5.07 -1.81 -6.29
CA LEU A 78 6.19 -1.74 -7.24
C LEU A 78 6.53 -0.31 -7.68
N ARG A 79 5.76 0.70 -7.25
CA ARG A 79 5.98 2.09 -7.66
C ARG A 79 7.39 2.64 -7.35
N PRO A 80 8.02 2.32 -6.20
CA PRO A 80 9.35 2.85 -5.87
C PRO A 80 10.47 2.35 -6.78
N ILE A 81 10.26 1.25 -7.49
CA ILE A 81 11.24 0.68 -8.42
C ILE A 81 10.90 0.97 -9.88
N SER A 82 9.77 1.61 -10.21
CA SER A 82 9.35 1.77 -11.60
C SER A 82 10.33 2.56 -12.49
N SER A 83 11.23 3.35 -11.92
CA SER A 83 12.28 4.09 -12.65
C SER A 83 13.69 3.56 -12.37
N LYS A 84 13.82 2.41 -11.70
CA LYS A 84 15.11 1.80 -11.36
C LYS A 84 15.50 0.79 -12.43
N GLN A 85 16.81 0.69 -12.70
CA GLN A 85 17.35 -0.37 -13.54
C GLN A 85 17.38 -1.67 -12.74
N LEU A 86 16.47 -2.60 -13.08
CA LEU A 86 16.40 -3.92 -12.48
C LEU A 86 17.42 -4.86 -13.13
N THR A 87 17.99 -5.75 -12.33
CA THR A 87 18.78 -6.87 -12.85
C THR A 87 17.87 -7.84 -13.61
N LEU A 88 18.47 -8.71 -14.43
CA LEU A 88 17.71 -9.72 -15.16
C LEU A 88 16.92 -10.63 -14.20
N GLU A 89 17.54 -11.04 -13.09
CA GLU A 89 16.88 -11.85 -12.07
C GLU A 89 15.69 -11.13 -11.41
N GLU A 90 15.82 -9.81 -11.14
CA GLU A 90 14.74 -9.00 -10.59
C GLU A 90 13.57 -8.85 -11.56
N LYS A 91 13.85 -8.74 -12.87
CA LYS A 91 12.82 -8.75 -13.92
C LYS A 91 12.10 -10.09 -13.99
N TYR A 92 12.78 -11.20 -13.74
CA TYR A 92 12.18 -12.53 -13.55
C TYR A 92 11.58 -12.74 -12.15
N GLY A 93 11.36 -11.66 -11.39
CA GLY A 93 10.63 -11.65 -10.13
C GLY A 93 11.49 -11.84 -8.88
N SER A 94 12.79 -12.12 -8.99
CA SER A 94 13.65 -12.38 -7.83
C SER A 94 13.59 -11.24 -6.81
N ILE A 95 13.19 -11.56 -5.58
CA ILE A 95 13.15 -10.60 -4.47
C ILE A 95 14.52 -10.40 -3.80
N LYS A 96 15.56 -11.13 -4.22
CA LYS A 96 16.89 -11.12 -3.60
C LYS A 96 17.83 -10.08 -4.21
N GLY A 97 17.44 -9.44 -5.31
CA GLY A 97 18.25 -8.43 -5.99
C GLY A 97 18.37 -7.12 -5.20
N PRO A 98 19.28 -6.22 -5.63
CA PRO A 98 19.60 -4.98 -4.91
C PRO A 98 18.42 -3.99 -4.80
N ASN A 99 17.51 -3.96 -5.78
CA ASN A 99 16.33 -3.11 -5.75
C ASN A 99 15.16 -3.79 -5.02
N MET A 100 14.87 -5.05 -5.36
CA MET A 100 13.73 -5.78 -4.84
C MET A 100 13.85 -6.11 -3.35
N SER A 101 15.05 -6.47 -2.88
CA SER A 101 15.28 -6.76 -1.45
C SER A 101 15.12 -5.51 -0.58
N ILE A 102 15.58 -4.36 -1.08
CA ILE A 102 15.40 -3.06 -0.42
C ILE A 102 13.93 -2.68 -0.41
N LEU A 103 13.22 -2.88 -1.53
CA LEU A 103 11.79 -2.63 -1.65
C LEU A 103 11.00 -3.46 -0.64
N GLU A 104 11.25 -4.77 -0.59
CA GLU A 104 10.62 -5.68 0.36
C GLU A 104 10.87 -5.21 1.80
N LYS A 105 12.13 -4.96 2.15
CA LYS A 105 12.52 -4.53 3.50
C LYS A 105 11.80 -3.25 3.90
N ARG A 106 11.70 -2.27 3.00
CA ARG A 106 11.03 -0.99 3.27
C ARG A 106 9.54 -1.17 3.52
N TRP A 107 8.83 -1.91 2.67
CA TRP A 107 7.41 -2.17 2.87
C TRP A 107 7.13 -2.98 4.13
N ARG A 108 7.94 -4.01 4.42
CA ARG A 108 7.83 -4.77 5.68
C ARG A 108 8.04 -3.87 6.90
N THR A 109 9.00 -2.94 6.82
CA THR A 109 9.26 -1.99 7.91
C THR A 109 8.09 -1.02 8.10
N ALA A 110 7.53 -0.50 7.01
CA ALA A 110 6.37 0.38 7.05
C ALA A 110 5.14 -0.31 7.67
N CYS A 111 4.83 -1.54 7.23
CA CYS A 111 3.71 -2.30 7.78
C CYS A 111 3.89 -2.66 9.26
N LYS A 112 5.14 -2.83 9.73
CA LYS A 112 5.43 -3.07 11.15
C LYS A 112 5.11 -1.87 12.04
N ALA A 113 5.20 -0.64 11.51
CA ALA A 113 4.91 0.59 12.25
C ALA A 113 3.43 0.71 12.61
N ILE A 114 2.54 0.02 11.88
CA ILE A 114 1.12 -0.03 12.19
C ILE A 114 0.92 -0.69 13.56
N PRO A 115 0.17 -0.09 14.50
CA PRO A 115 -0.03 -0.65 15.83
C PRO A 115 -0.86 -1.93 15.78
N LYS A 116 -0.76 -2.76 16.82
CA LYS A 116 -1.61 -3.95 16.96
C LYS A 116 -3.06 -3.53 17.22
N LYS A 117 -4.02 -4.39 16.82
CA LYS A 117 -5.46 -4.14 16.94
C LYS A 117 -5.90 -2.85 16.21
N HIS A 118 -5.27 -2.57 15.07
CA HIS A 118 -5.70 -1.47 14.22
C HIS A 118 -6.99 -1.84 13.47
N GLU A 119 -7.83 -0.85 13.21
CA GLU A 119 -9.10 -0.99 12.50
C GLU A 119 -8.94 -1.12 10.97
N ILE A 120 -7.75 -1.46 10.45
CA ILE A 120 -7.61 -1.69 9.00
C ILE A 120 -8.31 -3.01 8.67
N GLU A 121 -9.27 -2.92 7.77
CA GLU A 121 -10.11 -4.03 7.31
C GLU A 121 -9.64 -4.55 5.96
N GLU A 122 -9.00 -3.72 5.14
CA GLU A 122 -8.70 -4.06 3.75
C GLU A 122 -7.35 -3.49 3.26
N ILE A 123 -6.58 -4.33 2.56
CA ILE A 123 -5.42 -3.91 1.77
C ILE A 123 -5.59 -4.31 0.30
N ILE A 124 -5.37 -3.34 -0.57
CA ILE A 124 -5.31 -3.52 -2.02
C ILE A 124 -3.85 -3.41 -2.43
N PHE A 125 -3.26 -4.51 -2.89
CA PHE A 125 -1.94 -4.51 -3.53
C PHE A 125 -2.08 -4.09 -4.99
N ASP A 126 -1.63 -2.88 -5.30
CA ASP A 126 -1.56 -2.38 -6.67
C ASP A 126 -0.20 -2.73 -7.27
N MET A 127 -0.23 -3.65 -8.23
CA MET A 127 0.91 -4.21 -8.95
C MET A 127 1.32 -3.37 -10.16
N SER A 128 0.63 -2.25 -10.43
CA SER A 128 0.96 -1.38 -11.56
C SER A 128 2.42 -0.92 -11.48
N CYS A 129 3.20 -1.29 -12.49
CA CYS A 129 4.61 -0.93 -12.61
C CYS A 129 4.86 -0.33 -13.99
N GLY A 130 5.73 0.70 -14.05
CA GLY A 130 6.16 1.29 -15.33
C GLY A 130 7.13 0.41 -16.14
N GLN A 131 7.43 -0.80 -15.66
CA GLN A 131 8.30 -1.76 -16.33
C GLN A 131 7.77 -3.18 -16.13
N GLU A 132 8.10 -4.05 -17.09
CA GLU A 132 7.71 -5.47 -17.09
C GLU A 132 8.48 -6.25 -16.01
N ILE A 133 7.75 -6.92 -15.13
CA ILE A 133 8.29 -7.75 -14.05
C ILE A 133 7.44 -9.01 -13.95
N GLU A 134 8.08 -10.17 -13.96
CA GLU A 134 7.41 -11.45 -13.69
C GLU A 134 7.00 -11.55 -12.22
N LEU A 135 5.73 -11.85 -11.98
CA LEU A 135 5.12 -11.73 -10.65
C LEU A 135 5.27 -13.00 -9.79
N LEU A 136 5.92 -14.06 -10.30
CA LEU A 136 5.97 -15.38 -9.67
C LEU A 136 6.50 -15.30 -8.22
N HIS A 137 7.59 -14.57 -8.02
CA HIS A 137 8.29 -14.43 -6.74
C HIS A 137 7.84 -13.23 -5.91
N ILE A 138 7.00 -12.35 -6.49
CA ILE A 138 6.33 -11.29 -5.74
C ILE A 138 5.25 -11.87 -4.81
N SER A 139 4.72 -13.06 -5.12
CA SER A 139 3.79 -13.81 -4.25
C SER A 139 4.30 -13.91 -2.80
N THR A 140 5.55 -14.32 -2.59
CA THR A 140 6.17 -14.42 -1.25
C THR A 140 6.25 -13.07 -0.57
N PHE A 141 6.57 -12.02 -1.31
CA PHE A 141 6.61 -10.66 -0.80
C PHE A 141 5.21 -10.18 -0.34
N LEU A 142 4.17 -10.41 -1.14
CA LEU A 142 2.80 -10.05 -0.74
C LEU A 142 2.30 -10.93 0.42
N GLN A 143 2.69 -12.19 0.48
CA GLN A 143 2.40 -13.08 1.60
C GLN A 143 3.00 -12.54 2.91
N HIS A 144 4.26 -12.08 2.89
CA HIS A 144 4.89 -11.47 4.07
C HIS A 144 4.14 -10.24 4.56
N ILE A 145 3.70 -9.37 3.64
CA ILE A 145 2.95 -8.16 4.02
C ILE A 145 1.56 -8.52 4.51
N SER A 146 0.78 -9.30 3.75
CA SER A 146 -0.60 -9.67 4.12
C SER A 146 -0.66 -10.41 5.45
N THR A 147 0.29 -11.31 5.72
CA THR A 147 0.42 -11.96 7.03
C THR A 147 0.65 -10.95 8.13
N THR A 148 1.62 -10.04 7.96
CA THR A 148 1.91 -8.99 8.95
C THR A 148 0.67 -8.16 9.24
N MET A 149 -0.08 -7.79 8.20
CA MET A 149 -1.26 -6.95 8.31
C MET A 149 -2.44 -7.66 8.97
N SER A 150 -2.67 -8.94 8.65
CA SER A 150 -3.68 -9.76 9.32
C SER A 150 -3.45 -9.88 10.82
N LEU A 151 -2.19 -9.97 11.27
CA LEU A 151 -1.83 -10.02 12.69
C LEU A 151 -1.98 -8.66 13.40
N LYS A 152 -2.07 -7.56 12.64
CA LYS A 152 -2.24 -6.20 13.16
C LYS A 152 -3.70 -5.79 13.20
N ALA A 153 -4.55 -6.38 12.36
CA ALA A 153 -5.98 -6.09 12.30
C ALA A 153 -6.67 -6.41 13.64
N ARG A 154 -7.68 -5.61 14.01
CA ARG A 154 -8.55 -5.86 15.16
C ARG A 154 -9.58 -6.94 14.88
N GLY A 155 -10.06 -7.02 13.64
CA GLY A 155 -11.14 -7.89 13.21
C GLY A 155 -10.85 -8.55 11.87
N THR A 156 -11.91 -8.79 11.09
CA THR A 156 -11.81 -9.39 9.76
C THR A 156 -10.88 -8.55 8.88
N PHE A 157 -9.97 -9.23 8.19
CA PHE A 157 -8.97 -8.62 7.34
C PHE A 157 -9.03 -9.19 5.93
N HIS A 158 -9.06 -8.29 4.96
CA HIS A 158 -9.21 -8.61 3.56
C HIS A 158 -8.01 -8.14 2.73
N CYS A 159 -7.63 -8.93 1.73
CA CYS A 159 -6.61 -8.56 0.75
C CYS A 159 -7.15 -8.67 -0.69
N GLN A 160 -6.77 -7.69 -1.51
CA GLN A 160 -7.03 -7.67 -2.94
C GLN A 160 -5.74 -7.42 -3.74
N VAL A 161 -5.77 -7.77 -5.03
CA VAL A 161 -4.70 -7.48 -6.00
C VAL A 161 -5.33 -6.80 -7.21
N GLN A 162 -4.68 -5.77 -7.71
CA GLN A 162 -5.04 -5.07 -8.95
C GLN A 162 -3.78 -4.59 -9.69
N GLY A 163 -3.95 -3.98 -10.86
CA GLY A 163 -2.83 -3.37 -11.59
C GLY A 163 -1.95 -4.37 -12.35
N CYS A 164 -2.45 -5.59 -12.58
CA CYS A 164 -1.85 -6.60 -13.45
C CYS A 164 -2.96 -7.40 -14.16
N ASP A 165 -2.58 -8.27 -15.11
CA ASP A 165 -3.53 -9.09 -15.86
C ASP A 165 -4.28 -10.11 -14.96
N SER A 166 -5.41 -10.61 -15.45
CA SER A 166 -6.30 -11.48 -14.65
C SER A 166 -5.61 -12.77 -14.18
N LYS A 167 -4.76 -13.38 -15.01
CA LYS A 167 -4.03 -14.60 -14.66
C LYS A 167 -3.03 -14.33 -13.53
N SER A 168 -2.34 -13.20 -13.60
CA SER A 168 -1.45 -12.73 -12.54
C SER A 168 -2.20 -12.43 -11.23
N VAL A 169 -3.38 -11.81 -11.30
CA VAL A 169 -4.23 -11.56 -10.12
C VAL A 169 -4.62 -12.88 -9.44
N GLU A 170 -5.12 -13.86 -10.21
CA GLU A 170 -5.49 -15.18 -9.67
C GLU A 170 -4.30 -15.90 -9.05
N TRP A 171 -3.13 -15.82 -9.68
CA TRP A 171 -1.91 -16.41 -9.16
C TRP A 171 -1.52 -15.79 -7.82
N LEU A 172 -1.43 -14.46 -7.75
CA LEU A 172 -1.01 -13.73 -6.56
C LEU A 172 -1.99 -13.92 -5.40
N LYS A 173 -3.31 -13.94 -5.67
CA LYS A 173 -4.34 -14.18 -4.64
C LYS A 173 -4.09 -15.47 -3.85
N LYS A 174 -3.59 -16.54 -4.48
CA LYS A 174 -3.29 -17.82 -3.80
C LYS A 174 -2.26 -17.69 -2.68
N SER A 175 -1.44 -16.65 -2.70
CA SER A 175 -0.39 -16.41 -1.70
C SER A 175 -0.82 -15.48 -0.55
N LEU A 176 -1.97 -14.84 -0.64
CA LEU A 176 -2.41 -13.83 0.32
C LEU A 176 -3.15 -14.44 1.52
N VAL A 177 -2.99 -13.80 2.67
CA VAL A 177 -3.85 -14.02 3.84
C VAL A 177 -5.06 -13.08 3.79
N GLY A 178 -6.25 -13.57 4.12
CA GLY A 178 -7.47 -12.76 4.13
C GLY A 178 -8.12 -12.58 2.76
N VAL A 179 -8.01 -13.54 1.85
CA VAL A 179 -8.66 -13.42 0.54
C VAL A 179 -10.18 -13.50 0.70
N CYS A 180 -10.90 -12.51 0.17
CA CYS A 180 -12.35 -12.64 -0.01
C CYS A 180 -12.62 -13.68 -1.10
N ALA A 181 -13.38 -14.73 -0.77
CA ALA A 181 -14.08 -15.50 -1.78
C ALA A 181 -15.10 -14.56 -2.43
N SER A 182 -14.75 -14.06 -3.62
CA SER A 182 -15.67 -13.32 -4.48
C SER A 182 -16.74 -14.24 -5.04
#